data_AF-A0A927BEW6-F1
#
_entry.id   AF-A0A927BEW6-F1
#
_cell.length_a   1.000
_cell.length_b   1.000
_cell.length_c   1.000
_cell.angle_alpha   90.00
_cell.angle_beta   90.00
_cell.angle_gamma   90.00
#
_symmetry.space_group_name_H-M   'P 1'
#
loop_
_entity.id
_entity.type
_entity.pdbx_description
1 polymer ?
#
loop_
_entity_poly.entity_id
_entity_poly.type
_entity_poly.pdbx_seq_one_letter_code
_entity_poly.pdbx_strand_id
1 'polypeptide(L)'
;METDLGNSDYSDKWDFNHSDEFYALKGVEILDMFDRKIILSHTGVWCVIANKKLFSAHQNTNVIPFFPFLELGCENFISIVKKKLESKNMSAEIAYSFPLKYIISAALGMQSDYWVKLSISWLNCFTFDSEISDLLSYVMSSKWLSQSTRHLAKKMFFRFNKHS
;
A
#
# COMPACT_ATOMS: atom_id res chain seq x y z
N MET A 1 -34.40 36.63 -4.54
CA MET A 1 -34.13 35.45 -3.70
C MET A 1 -34.44 34.25 -4.57
N GLU A 2 -33.44 33.75 -5.32
CA GLU A 2 -32.46 32.73 -4.88
C GLU A 2 -33.17 31.39 -4.64
N THR A 3 -32.83 30.25 -5.24
CA THR A 3 -31.73 29.82 -6.12
C THR A 3 -32.13 28.50 -6.79
N ASP A 4 -31.49 28.23 -7.93
CA ASP A 4 -31.36 26.95 -8.63
C ASP A 4 -31.26 25.70 -7.75
N LEU A 5 -31.93 24.62 -8.18
CA LEU A 5 -31.52 23.25 -7.89
C LEU A 5 -31.36 22.50 -9.22
N GLY A 6 -30.20 22.71 -9.85
CA GLY A 6 -29.71 21.86 -10.92
C GLY A 6 -29.39 20.48 -10.37
N ASN A 7 -30.25 19.51 -10.69
CA ASN A 7 -30.02 18.11 -10.41
C ASN A 7 -29.11 17.56 -11.52
N SER A 8 -27.79 17.59 -11.27
CA SER A 8 -26.77 17.05 -12.16
C SER A 8 -26.56 15.57 -11.86
N ASP A 9 -27.14 14.73 -12.70
CA ASP A 9 -26.97 13.29 -12.77
C ASP A 9 -25.54 12.96 -13.25
N TYR A 10 -24.55 13.02 -12.35
CA TYR A 10 -23.19 12.54 -12.59
C TYR A 10 -23.15 11.01 -12.48
N SER A 11 -23.74 10.34 -13.46
CA SER A 11 -23.40 8.97 -13.80
C SER A 11 -22.31 8.99 -14.88
N ASP A 12 -21.10 9.36 -14.48
CA ASP A 12 -19.92 9.20 -15.34
C ASP A 12 -19.63 7.71 -15.53
N LYS A 13 -20.27 7.15 -16.56
CA LYS A 13 -19.81 5.96 -17.26
C LYS A 13 -18.51 6.33 -17.95
N TRP A 14 -17.40 6.06 -17.28
CA TRP A 14 -16.11 6.19 -17.90
C TRP A 14 -15.83 4.98 -18.81
N ASP A 15 -16.17 5.12 -20.09
CA ASP A 15 -15.64 4.26 -21.15
C ASP A 15 -14.22 4.71 -21.48
N PHE A 16 -13.24 4.25 -20.70
CA PHE A 16 -11.82 4.57 -20.89
C PHE A 16 -11.17 3.66 -21.96
N ASN A 17 -10.78 4.27 -23.08
CA ASN A 17 -9.97 3.62 -24.11
C ASN A 17 -8.51 3.42 -23.63
N HIS A 18 -7.99 2.21 -23.86
CA HIS A 18 -6.94 1.53 -23.08
C HIS A 18 -5.46 1.80 -23.48
N SER A 19 -5.09 2.90 -24.15
CA SER A 19 -3.69 3.12 -24.57
C SER A 19 -3.05 4.45 -24.16
N ASP A 20 -3.83 5.52 -24.01
CA ASP A 20 -3.26 6.88 -23.96
C ASP A 20 -3.14 7.46 -22.53
N GLU A 21 -3.81 6.88 -21.54
CA GLU A 21 -3.72 7.32 -20.14
C GLU A 21 -2.37 7.01 -19.48
N PHE A 22 -1.59 6.08 -20.04
CA PHE A 22 -0.24 5.77 -19.56
C PHE A 22 0.72 6.95 -19.62
N TYR A 23 0.49 7.86 -20.56
CA TYR A 23 1.31 9.07 -20.74
C TYR A 23 0.76 10.28 -19.99
N ALA A 24 -0.46 10.21 -19.44
CA ALA A 24 -1.12 11.33 -18.79
C ALA A 24 -0.76 11.48 -17.29
N LEU A 25 -0.32 10.41 -16.61
CA LEU A 25 0.29 10.60 -15.29
C LEU A 25 1.72 11.10 -15.42
N LYS A 26 1.84 12.43 -15.38
CA LYS A 26 3.06 13.13 -14.96
C LYS A 26 3.38 12.72 -13.52
N GLY A 27 4.19 11.68 -13.38
CA GLY A 27 4.68 11.16 -12.12
C GLY A 27 6.15 10.84 -12.21
N VAL A 28 6.80 10.80 -11.06
CA VAL A 28 8.21 10.49 -10.94
C VAL A 28 8.34 9.00 -10.67
N GLU A 29 8.97 8.26 -11.59
CA GLU A 29 9.34 6.86 -11.32
C GLU A 29 10.34 6.81 -10.16
N ILE A 30 10.00 6.08 -9.10
CA ILE A 30 10.81 5.93 -7.89
C ILE A 30 11.56 4.61 -7.90
N LEU A 31 10.90 3.53 -8.31
CA LEU A 31 11.44 2.18 -8.27
C LEU A 31 10.96 1.37 -9.48
N ASP A 32 11.83 0.52 -10.01
CA ASP A 32 11.50 -0.43 -11.07
C ASP A 32 12.05 -1.81 -10.68
N MET A 33 11.16 -2.69 -10.22
CA MET A 33 11.47 -4.03 -9.71
C MET A 33 10.26 -4.95 -9.84
N PHE A 34 10.47 -6.27 -9.93
CA PHE A 34 9.39 -7.27 -9.97
C PHE A 34 8.40 -7.07 -11.14
N ASP A 35 8.92 -6.64 -12.30
CA ASP A 35 8.14 -6.24 -13.48
C ASP A 35 7.09 -5.14 -13.17
N ARG A 36 7.41 -4.29 -12.19
CA ARG A 36 6.53 -3.25 -11.67
C ARG A 36 7.31 -1.96 -11.46
N LYS A 37 6.65 -0.85 -11.76
CA LYS A 37 7.20 0.49 -11.51
C LYS A 37 6.41 1.18 -10.40
N ILE A 38 7.07 1.62 -9.34
CA ILE A 38 6.48 2.55 -8.37
C ILE A 38 6.65 3.96 -8.90
N ILE A 39 5.55 4.69 -8.94
CA ILE A 39 5.48 6.08 -9.38
C ILE A 39 4.91 6.92 -8.25
N LEU A 40 5.52 8.08 -8.01
CA LEU A 40 4.92 9.14 -7.21
C LEU A 40 4.31 10.17 -8.15
N SER A 41 2.98 10.27 -8.14
CA SER A 41 2.28 11.28 -8.94
C SER A 41 2.58 12.71 -8.46
N HIS A 42 2.35 13.71 -9.30
CA HIS A 42 2.50 15.13 -8.94
C HIS A 42 1.56 15.58 -7.80
N THR A 43 0.46 14.86 -7.55
CA THR A 43 -0.45 15.10 -6.43
C THR A 43 0.00 14.42 -5.13
N GLY A 44 1.15 13.74 -5.14
CA GLY A 44 1.69 13.03 -3.97
C GLY A 44 1.10 11.63 -3.76
N VAL A 45 0.27 11.13 -4.68
CA VAL A 45 -0.28 9.76 -4.61
C VAL A 45 0.74 8.76 -5.13
N TRP A 46 0.96 7.70 -4.35
CA TRP A 46 1.78 6.55 -4.73
C TRP A 46 1.00 5.59 -5.63
N CYS A 47 1.62 5.23 -6.74
CA CYS A 47 1.05 4.35 -7.76
C CYS A 47 2.02 3.22 -8.12
N VAL A 48 1.49 2.12 -8.62
CA VAL A 48 2.23 1.02 -9.23
C VAL A 48 1.72 0.80 -10.65
N ILE A 49 2.64 0.71 -11.60
CA ILE A 49 2.36 0.14 -12.92
C ILE A 49 2.66 -1.35 -12.87
N ALA A 50 1.68 -2.18 -13.21
CA ALA A 50 1.81 -3.62 -13.37
C ALA A 50 0.96 -4.09 -14.55
N ASN A 51 1.49 -4.97 -15.40
CA ASN A 51 0.75 -5.52 -16.55
C ASN A 51 0.12 -4.44 -17.47
N LYS A 52 0.83 -3.33 -17.70
CA LYS A 52 0.30 -2.17 -18.44
C LYS A 52 -1.02 -1.65 -17.85
N LYS A 53 -1.17 -1.71 -16.53
CA LYS A 53 -2.27 -1.11 -15.75
C LYS A 53 -1.68 -0.29 -14.60
N LEU A 54 -2.28 0.87 -14.33
CA LEU A 54 -1.90 1.73 -13.21
C LEU A 54 -2.83 1.47 -12.02
N PHE A 55 -2.24 1.34 -10.85
CA PHE A 55 -2.95 1.15 -9.59
C PHE A 55 -2.46 2.20 -8.59
N SER A 56 -3.36 3.00 -8.04
CA SER A 56 -3.02 3.89 -6.93
C SER A 56 -3.20 3.14 -5.62
N ALA A 57 -2.41 3.49 -4.61
CA ALA A 57 -2.57 2.92 -3.27
C ALA A 57 -3.27 3.91 -2.35
N HIS A 58 -4.59 3.81 -2.29
CA HIS A 58 -5.45 4.49 -1.33
C HIS A 58 -6.57 3.57 -0.83
N GLN A 59 -7.35 4.04 0.14
CA GLN A 59 -8.47 3.28 0.69
C GLN A 59 -9.43 2.83 -0.44
N ASN A 60 -9.89 1.57 -0.38
CA ASN A 60 -10.81 0.95 -1.36
C ASN A 60 -10.24 0.68 -2.77
N THR A 61 -8.92 0.74 -2.95
CA THR A 61 -8.28 0.34 -4.21
C THR A 61 -7.68 -1.04 -4.18
N ASN A 62 -7.47 -1.61 -5.37
CA ASN A 62 -6.70 -2.81 -5.53
C ASN A 62 -5.20 -2.54 -5.28
N VAL A 63 -4.75 -2.79 -4.05
CA VAL A 63 -3.36 -2.64 -3.61
C VAL A 63 -2.53 -3.93 -3.78
N ILE A 64 -3.12 -5.04 -4.26
CA ILE A 64 -2.40 -6.30 -4.52
C ILE A 64 -1.16 -6.08 -5.41
N PRO A 65 -1.18 -5.18 -6.41
CA PRO A 65 0.00 -4.93 -7.22
C PRO A 65 1.23 -4.40 -6.47
N PHE A 66 1.06 -3.92 -5.23
CA PHE A 66 2.15 -3.46 -4.37
C PHE A 66 2.81 -4.59 -3.57
N PHE A 67 2.18 -5.77 -3.50
CA PHE A 67 2.62 -6.83 -2.59
C PHE A 67 4.05 -7.32 -2.83
N PRO A 68 4.55 -7.46 -4.08
CA PRO A 68 5.93 -7.90 -4.31
C PRO A 68 6.98 -7.00 -3.65
N PHE A 69 6.70 -5.72 -3.43
CA PHE A 69 7.63 -4.84 -2.72
C PHE A 69 7.80 -5.22 -1.25
N LEU A 70 6.85 -5.96 -0.65
CA LEU A 70 6.97 -6.51 0.70
C LEU A 70 8.18 -7.46 0.83
N GLU A 71 8.60 -8.09 -0.26
CA GLU A 71 9.75 -9.00 -0.28
C GLU A 71 11.08 -8.31 0.04
N LEU A 72 11.17 -7.00 -0.19
CA LEU A 72 12.39 -6.24 0.08
C LEU A 72 12.69 -6.10 1.58
N GLY A 73 11.65 -6.23 2.42
CA GLY A 73 11.70 -5.78 3.80
C GLY A 73 11.58 -4.26 3.89
N CYS A 74 10.92 -3.79 4.94
CA CYS A 74 10.55 -2.38 5.01
C CYS A 74 11.76 -1.43 5.12
N GLU A 75 12.78 -1.74 5.93
CA GLU A 75 13.96 -0.88 6.08
C GLU A 75 14.72 -0.69 4.75
N ASN A 76 14.91 -1.78 4.01
CA ASN A 76 15.53 -1.75 2.69
C ASN A 76 14.67 -0.98 1.70
N PHE A 77 13.36 -1.23 1.68
CA PHE A 77 12.43 -0.52 0.82
C PHE A 77 12.51 1.00 1.05
N ILE A 78 12.38 1.45 2.31
CA ILE A 78 12.46 2.86 2.67
C ILE A 78 13.84 3.44 2.30
N SER A 79 14.94 2.72 2.56
CA SER A 79 16.29 3.16 2.18
C SER A 79 16.43 3.38 0.67
N ILE A 80 15.92 2.44 -0.14
CA ILE A 80 15.94 2.53 -1.61
C ILE A 80 15.10 3.73 -2.07
N VAL A 81 13.88 3.87 -1.55
CA VAL A 81 12.97 4.97 -1.91
C VAL A 81 13.57 6.32 -1.55
N LYS A 82 14.16 6.49 -0.36
CA LYS A 82 14.84 7.72 0.06
C LYS A 82 15.94 8.12 -0.92
N LYS A 83 16.87 7.19 -1.21
CA LYS A 83 17.97 7.44 -2.17
C LYS A 83 17.46 7.83 -3.55
N LYS A 84 16.36 7.22 -3.99
CA LYS A 84 15.75 7.53 -5.29
C LYS A 84 15.09 8.90 -5.32
N LEU A 85 14.39 9.29 -4.24
CA LEU A 85 13.82 10.64 -4.10
C LEU A 85 14.92 11.71 -4.09
N GLU A 86 15.98 11.50 -3.30
CA GLU A 86 17.13 12.41 -3.23
C GLU A 86 17.82 12.59 -4.58
N SER A 87 18.02 11.49 -5.34
CA SER A 87 18.59 11.54 -6.69
C SER A 87 17.78 12.37 -7.69
N LYS A 88 16.51 12.67 -7.34
CA LYS A 88 15.58 13.48 -8.14
C LYS A 88 15.33 14.85 -7.52
N ASN A 89 16.17 15.27 -6.56
CA ASN A 89 16.04 16.52 -5.80
C ASN A 89 14.69 16.65 -5.06
N MET A 90 14.14 15.53 -4.61
CA MET A 90 12.92 15.48 -3.81
C MET A 90 13.27 15.18 -2.34
N SER A 91 12.40 15.60 -1.42
CA SER A 91 12.59 15.31 0.01
C SER A 91 12.53 13.80 0.27
N ALA A 92 13.54 13.27 0.97
CA ALA A 92 13.58 11.88 1.42
C ALA A 92 12.41 11.53 2.36
N GLU A 93 11.86 12.52 3.06
CA GLU A 93 10.75 12.34 3.99
C GLU A 93 9.45 11.93 3.29
N ILE A 94 9.34 12.16 1.98
CA ILE A 94 8.22 11.67 1.18
C ILE A 94 8.13 10.13 1.24
N ALA A 95 9.25 9.43 1.45
CA ALA A 95 9.25 7.97 1.62
C ALA A 95 8.30 7.50 2.74
N TYR A 96 8.10 8.29 3.80
CA TYR A 96 7.20 7.96 4.91
C TYR A 96 5.73 8.19 4.60
N SER A 97 5.40 8.88 3.50
CA SER A 97 4.03 8.97 2.98
C SER A 97 3.58 7.73 2.21
N PHE A 98 4.47 6.75 2.02
CA PHE A 98 4.13 5.51 1.33
C PHE A 98 2.98 4.80 2.06
N PRO A 99 1.93 4.34 1.36
CA PRO A 99 0.67 3.87 1.94
C PRO A 99 0.76 2.46 2.56
N LEU A 100 1.69 2.28 3.50
CA LEU A 100 1.98 1.02 4.18
C LEU A 100 0.76 0.41 4.84
N LYS A 101 -0.06 1.25 5.51
CA LYS A 101 -1.26 0.80 6.21
C LYS A 101 -2.19 0.03 5.26
N TYR A 102 -2.54 0.60 4.11
CA TYR A 102 -3.47 -0.02 3.17
C TYR A 102 -2.93 -1.32 2.58
N ILE A 103 -1.64 -1.34 2.23
CA ILE A 103 -0.98 -2.53 1.67
C ILE A 103 -0.97 -3.66 2.71
N ILE A 104 -0.65 -3.34 3.97
CA ILE A 104 -0.56 -4.32 5.05
C ILE A 104 -1.94 -4.82 5.47
N SER A 105 -2.94 -3.93 5.64
CA SER A 105 -4.31 -4.34 5.93
C SER A 105 -4.83 -5.33 4.88
N ALA A 106 -4.62 -5.03 3.59
CA ALA A 106 -5.02 -5.89 2.50
C ALA A 106 -4.29 -7.24 2.52
N ALA A 107 -2.99 -7.25 2.80
CA ALA A 107 -2.20 -8.48 2.87
C ALA A 107 -2.59 -9.37 4.07
N LEU A 108 -2.89 -8.78 5.23
CA LEU A 108 -3.38 -9.48 6.42
C LEU A 108 -4.76 -10.11 6.21
N GLY A 109 -5.63 -9.45 5.46
CA GLY A 109 -6.96 -9.95 5.10
C GLY A 109 -6.96 -11.01 4.00
N MET A 110 -5.82 -11.26 3.35
CA MET A 110 -5.73 -12.21 2.24
C MET A 110 -5.51 -13.63 2.76
N GLN A 111 -6.14 -14.62 2.15
CA GLN A 111 -5.93 -16.04 2.48
C GLN A 111 -4.62 -16.60 1.87
N SER A 112 -3.50 -15.96 2.19
CA SER A 112 -2.16 -16.38 1.74
C SER A 112 -1.14 -16.25 2.86
N ASP A 113 -0.62 -17.38 3.34
CA ASP A 113 0.32 -17.41 4.48
C ASP A 113 1.59 -16.60 4.17
N TYR A 114 2.04 -16.68 2.91
CA TYR A 114 3.20 -15.94 2.43
C TYR A 114 3.04 -14.42 2.57
N TRP A 115 1.97 -13.85 2.02
CA TRP A 115 1.74 -12.41 2.06
C TRP A 115 1.41 -11.91 3.47
N VAL A 116 0.65 -12.69 4.24
CA VAL A 116 0.41 -12.40 5.65
C VAL A 116 1.74 -12.33 6.40
N LYS A 117 2.60 -13.34 6.28
CA LYS A 117 3.89 -13.37 6.97
C LYS A 117 4.78 -12.17 6.62
N LEU A 118 4.90 -11.83 5.33
CA LEU A 118 5.65 -10.66 4.88
C LEU A 118 5.07 -9.37 5.45
N SER A 119 3.74 -9.18 5.40
CA SER A 119 3.10 -7.98 5.92
C SER A 119 3.32 -7.78 7.43
N ILE A 120 3.27 -8.85 8.23
CA ILE A 120 3.55 -8.76 9.67
C ILE A 120 5.00 -8.34 9.93
N SER A 121 5.96 -8.83 9.12
CA SER A 121 7.37 -8.47 9.27
C SER A 121 7.61 -6.96 9.07
N TRP A 122 6.81 -6.33 8.19
CA TRP A 122 6.86 -4.90 7.91
C TRP A 122 6.34 -4.03 9.05
N LEU A 123 5.49 -4.57 9.93
CA LEU A 123 5.00 -3.84 11.09
C LEU A 123 6.14 -3.36 12.00
N ASN A 124 7.33 -3.99 11.96
CA ASN A 124 8.46 -3.55 12.79
C ASN A 124 8.88 -2.10 12.55
N CYS A 125 8.64 -1.57 11.35
CA CYS A 125 9.09 -0.24 10.95
C CYS A 125 8.22 0.93 11.39
N PHE A 126 6.98 0.69 11.83
CA PHE A 126 6.05 1.79 12.05
C PHE A 126 5.07 1.46 13.18
N THR A 127 4.54 2.51 13.78
CA THR A 127 3.43 2.43 14.73
C THR A 127 2.14 2.18 13.97
N PHE A 128 1.35 1.22 14.40
CA PHE A 128 0.07 0.88 13.80
C PHE A 128 -1.06 1.06 14.82
N ASP A 129 -2.29 1.11 14.33
CA ASP A 129 -3.49 1.42 15.11
C ASP A 129 -4.31 0.16 15.45
N SER A 130 -5.46 0.38 16.08
CA SER A 130 -6.37 -0.70 16.48
C SER A 130 -6.88 -1.53 15.32
N GLU A 131 -7.04 -0.96 14.12
CA GLU A 131 -7.51 -1.69 12.93
C GLU A 131 -6.53 -2.81 12.56
N ILE A 132 -5.23 -2.50 12.53
CA ILE A 132 -4.19 -3.51 12.29
C ILE A 132 -4.13 -4.50 13.46
N SER A 133 -4.32 -4.04 14.70
CA SER A 133 -4.36 -4.92 15.89
C SER A 133 -5.48 -5.97 15.79
N ASP A 134 -6.67 -5.56 15.36
CA ASP A 134 -7.83 -6.45 15.18
C ASP A 134 -7.55 -7.49 14.08
N LEU A 135 -6.95 -7.07 12.97
CA LEU A 135 -6.50 -7.99 11.91
C LEU A 135 -5.47 -9.00 12.42
N LEU A 136 -4.52 -8.57 13.26
CA LEU A 136 -3.55 -9.49 13.89
C LEU A 136 -4.23 -10.51 14.80
N SER A 137 -5.26 -10.11 15.55
CA SER A 137 -6.07 -11.02 16.37
C SER A 137 -6.77 -12.10 15.53
N TYR A 138 -7.34 -11.71 14.38
CA TYR A 138 -7.90 -12.65 13.40
C TYR A 138 -6.83 -13.61 12.86
N VAL A 139 -5.67 -13.09 12.45
CA VAL A 139 -4.53 -13.89 11.96
C VAL A 139 -4.07 -14.90 13.03
N MET A 140 -4.01 -14.51 14.30
CA MET A 140 -3.61 -15.40 15.40
C MET A 140 -4.55 -16.60 15.61
N SER A 141 -5.84 -16.46 15.31
CA SER A 141 -6.84 -17.53 15.47
C SER A 141 -7.06 -18.35 14.19
N SER A 142 -6.47 -17.93 13.08
CA SER A 142 -6.68 -18.54 11.76
C SER A 142 -5.94 -19.86 11.59
N LYS A 143 -6.70 -20.95 11.41
CA LYS A 143 -6.18 -22.32 11.26
C LYS A 143 -5.46 -22.57 9.93
N TRP A 144 -5.80 -21.82 8.89
CA TRP A 144 -5.23 -21.96 7.55
C TRP A 144 -3.79 -21.41 7.42
N LEU A 145 -3.34 -20.63 8.41
CA LEU A 145 -1.98 -20.11 8.48
C LEU A 145 -1.02 -21.12 9.12
N SER A 146 0.29 -20.99 8.86
CA SER A 146 1.29 -21.73 9.63
C SER A 146 1.37 -21.26 11.08
N GLN A 147 1.87 -22.15 11.95
CA GLN A 147 2.17 -21.81 13.34
C GLN A 147 3.18 -20.66 13.44
N SER A 148 4.16 -20.61 12.52
CA SER A 148 5.18 -19.56 12.49
C SER A 148 4.57 -18.18 12.28
N THR A 149 3.62 -18.06 11.35
CA THR A 149 2.93 -16.80 11.05
C THR A 149 2.01 -16.38 12.18
N ARG A 150 1.24 -17.30 12.76
CA ARG A 150 0.43 -17.01 13.96
C ARG A 150 1.27 -16.52 15.14
N HIS A 151 2.45 -17.13 15.34
CA HIS A 151 3.36 -16.70 16.41
C HIS A 151 3.93 -15.31 16.16
N LEU A 152 4.28 -14.99 14.91
CA LEU A 152 4.73 -13.66 14.52
C LEU A 152 3.64 -12.61 14.73
N ALA A 153 2.39 -12.92 14.34
CA ALA A 153 1.24 -12.06 14.58
C ALA A 153 1.01 -11.80 16.08
N LYS A 154 1.08 -12.86 16.90
CA LYS A 154 1.00 -12.78 18.36
C LYS A 154 2.04 -11.82 18.94
N LYS A 155 3.30 -11.91 18.48
CA LYS A 155 4.37 -11.01 18.91
C LYS A 155 4.03 -9.54 18.61
N MET A 156 3.51 -9.26 17.40
CA MET A 156 3.14 -7.89 17.03
C MET A 156 1.91 -7.38 17.79
N PHE A 157 0.90 -8.21 17.99
CA PHE A 157 -0.30 -7.87 18.76
C PHE A 157 0.06 -7.45 20.20
N PHE A 158 0.93 -8.19 20.89
CA PHE A 158 1.37 -7.81 22.24
C PHE A 158 2.26 -6.57 22.25
N ARG A 159 3.04 -6.32 21.20
CA ARG A 159 3.81 -5.07 21.08
C ARG A 159 2.88 -3.86 21.06
N PHE A 160 1.77 -3.91 20.31
CA PHE A 160 0.78 -2.83 20.29
C PHE A 160 0.17 -2.58 21.66
N ASN A 161 -0.30 -3.63 22.33
CA ASN A 161 -0.95 -3.52 23.64
C ASN A 161 -0.02 -3.11 24.79
N LYS A 162 1.31 -3.22 24.62
CA LYS A 162 2.28 -2.74 25.62
C LYS A 162 2.49 -1.21 25.54
N HIS A 163 2.11 -0.59 24.43
CA HIS A 163 2.33 0.83 24.14
C HIS A 163 1.02 1.63 23.97
N SER A 164 -0.13 0.97 24.14
CA SER A 164 -1.47 1.59 24.17
C SER A 164 -1.91 1.81 25.61
#